data_AF-A0A925YY85-F1
#
_entry.id   AF-A0A925YY85-F1
#
_cell.length_a   1.000
_cell.length_b   1.000
_cell.length_c   1.000
_cell.angle_alpha   90.00
_cell.angle_beta   90.00
_cell.angle_gamma   90.00
#
_symmetry.space_group_name_H-M   'P 1'
#
loop_
_entity.id
_entity.type
_entity.pdbx_description
1 polymer ?
#
loop_
_entity_poly.entity_id
_entity_poly.type
_entity_poly.pdbx_seq_one_letter_code
_entity_poly.pdbx_strand_id
1 'polypeptide(L)' 'EMRNHGKGQKIYDAVIAFAKEKNIKTIYLLTETAEKFFTKNGFSKMGRNTAPEKILNTEEFKTLCASSAVAMMKHI' A
#
# COMPACT_ATOMS: atom_id res chain seq x y z
N GLU A 1 -11.42 -1.86 -18.23
CA GLU A 1 -11.31 -3.27 -18.64
C GLU A 1 -11.38 -4.29 -17.48
N MET A 2 -10.35 -4.56 -16.65
CA MET A 2 -10.34 -5.79 -15.81
C MET A 2 -10.70 -5.63 -14.32
N ARG A 3 -11.40 -4.56 -13.93
CA ARG A 3 -11.82 -4.34 -12.54
C ARG A 3 -12.79 -5.44 -12.09
N ASN A 4 -12.78 -5.80 -10.81
CA ASN A 4 -13.69 -6.79 -10.19
C ASN A 4 -13.60 -8.24 -10.68
N HIS A 5 -12.56 -8.62 -11.43
CA HIS A 5 -12.33 -10.00 -11.88
C HIS A 5 -11.35 -10.77 -10.99
N GLY A 6 -11.16 -10.36 -9.74
CA GLY A 6 -10.23 -10.99 -8.79
C GLY A 6 -8.73 -10.84 -9.11
N LYS A 7 -8.35 -10.24 -10.25
CA LYS A 7 -6.94 -10.08 -10.66
C LYS A 7 -6.13 -9.25 -9.66
N GLY A 8 -6.72 -8.18 -9.13
CA GLY A 8 -6.07 -7.35 -8.10
C GLY A 8 -5.73 -8.16 -6.84
N GLN A 9 -6.60 -9.09 -6.45
CA GLN A 9 -6.33 -9.98 -5.31
C GLN A 9 -5.17 -10.93 -5.61
N LYS A 10 -5.13 -11.55 -6.79
CA LYS A 10 -4.02 -12.45 -7.18
C LYS A 10 -2.65 -11.75 -7.17
N ILE A 11 -2.61 -10.52 -7.69
CA ILE A 11 -1.37 -9.71 -7.68
C ILE A 11 -1.00 -9.37 -6.24
N TYR A 12 -1.98 -8.95 -5.43
CA TYR A 12 -1.77 -8.66 -4.02
C TYR A 12 -1.18 -9.85 -3.27
N ASP A 13 -1.78 -11.04 -3.42
CA ASP A 13 -1.34 -12.25 -2.72
C ASP A 13 0.11 -12.62 -3.10
N ALA A 14 0.47 -12.49 -4.38
CA ALA A 14 1.83 -12.73 -4.86
C ALA A 14 2.85 -11.72 -4.27
N VAL A 15 2.49 -10.44 -4.19
CA VAL A 15 3.34 -9.40 -3.59
C VAL A 15 3.53 -9.66 -2.09
N ILE A 16 2.49 -10.08 -1.37
CA ILE A 16 2.59 -10.41 0.05
C ILE A 16 3.47 -11.64 0.28
N ALA A 17 3.32 -12.69 -0.53
CA ALA A 17 4.16 -13.88 -0.45
C ALA A 17 5.64 -13.51 -0.64
N PHE A 18 5.95 -12.75 -1.70
CA PHE A 18 7.29 -12.25 -1.95
C PHE A 18 7.85 -11.40 -0.80
N ALA A 19 7.04 -10.49 -0.25
CA ALA A 19 7.47 -9.64 0.85
C ALA A 19 7.81 -10.45 2.11
N LYS A 20 7.02 -11.48 2.42
CA LYS A 20 7.29 -12.41 3.52
C LYS A 20 8.58 -13.20 3.31
N GLU A 21 8.81 -13.72 2.11
CA GLU A 21 10.06 -14.41 1.76
C GLU A 21 11.29 -13.50 1.94
N LYS A 22 11.13 -12.20 1.70
CA LYS A 22 12.18 -11.18 1.93
C LYS A 22 12.25 -10.68 3.38
N ASN A 23 11.52 -11.30 4.32
CA ASN A 23 11.43 -10.90 5.72
C ASN A 23 10.97 -9.44 5.93
N ILE A 24 10.22 -8.88 4.98
CA ILE A 24 9.62 -7.56 5.12
C ILE A 24 8.53 -7.65 6.18
N LYS A 25 8.56 -6.73 7.13
CA LYS A 25 7.62 -6.70 8.26
C LYS A 25 6.44 -5.76 8.04
N THR A 26 6.67 -4.68 7.31
CA THR A 26 5.65 -3.65 7.11
C THR A 26 5.65 -3.16 5.68
N ILE A 27 4.45 -3.08 5.10
CA ILE A 27 4.21 -2.50 3.78
C ILE A 27 3.49 -1.17 3.96
N TYR A 28 3.92 -0.18 3.18
CA TYR A 28 3.32 1.15 3.10
C TYR A 28 2.83 1.39 1.68
N LEU A 29 1.72 2.10 1.54
CA LEU A 29 1.19 2.48 0.24
C LEU A 29 0.47 3.82 0.29
N LEU A 30 0.28 4.41 -0.89
CA LEU A 30 -0.59 5.55 -1.14
C LEU A 30 -1.70 5.11 -2.11
N THR A 31 -2.93 5.53 -1.84
CA THR A 31 -4.06 5.21 -2.71
C THR A 31 -5.09 6.32 -2.74
N GLU A 32 -5.65 6.61 -3.91
CA GLU A 32 -6.76 7.56 -4.06
C GLU A 32 -8.11 6.85 -4.15
N THR A 33 -8.19 5.76 -4.90
CA THR A 33 -9.49 5.12 -5.24
C THR A 33 -9.63 3.69 -4.75
N ALA A 34 -8.56 3.08 -4.22
CA ALA A 34 -8.54 1.67 -3.82
C ALA A 34 -8.47 1.47 -2.30
N GLU A 35 -8.74 2.51 -1.49
CA GLU A 35 -8.73 2.43 -0.03
C GLU A 35 -9.52 1.21 0.49
N LYS A 36 -10.76 1.03 0.05
CA LYS A 36 -11.62 -0.08 0.49
C LYS A 36 -11.03 -1.45 0.15
N PHE A 37 -10.28 -1.57 -0.95
CA PHE A 37 -9.61 -2.82 -1.32
C PHE A 37 -8.48 -3.14 -0.33
N PHE A 38 -7.68 -2.14 0.04
CA PHE A 38 -6.58 -2.35 0.98
C PHE A 38 -7.07 -2.52 2.43
N THR A 39 -8.10 -1.81 2.85
CA THR A 39 -8.72 -2.03 4.17
C THR A 39 -9.22 -3.48 4.32
N LYS A 40 -9.89 -4.03 3.30
CA LYS A 40 -10.30 -5.45 3.29
C LYS A 40 -9.13 -6.42 3.37
N ASN A 41 -7.96 -6.02 2.88
CA ASN A 41 -6.73 -6.80 2.94
C ASN A 41 -5.89 -6.54 4.21
N GLY A 42 -6.46 -5.85 5.20
CA GLY A 42 -5.85 -5.64 6.52
C GLY A 42 -4.92 -4.44 6.62
N PHE A 43 -4.98 -3.50 5.68
CA PHE A 43 -4.30 -2.21 5.82
C PHE A 43 -5.12 -1.26 6.69
N SER A 44 -4.40 -0.45 7.47
CA SER A 44 -4.96 0.62 8.26
C SER A 44 -4.50 1.96 7.70
N LYS A 45 -5.38 2.97 7.76
CA LYS A 45 -5.00 4.35 7.45
C LYS A 45 -3.97 4.84 8.46
N MET A 46 -3.09 5.70 7.99
CA MET A 46 -2.11 6.39 8.81
C MET A 46 -1.96 7.84 8.37
N GLY A 47 -1.35 8.67 9.19
CA GLY A 47 -0.92 9.99 8.74
C GLY A 47 0.19 9.84 7.70
N ARG A 48 0.12 10.57 6.58
CA ARG A 48 1.17 10.51 5.54
C ARG A 48 2.55 10.77 6.13
N ASN A 49 2.65 11.74 7.05
CA ASN A 49 3.90 12.16 7.70
C ASN A 49 4.36 11.23 8.83
N THR A 50 3.59 10.19 9.19
CA THR A 50 3.97 9.24 10.24
C THR A 50 4.66 8.00 9.67
N ALA A 51 4.87 7.94 8.35
CA ALA A 51 5.65 6.89 7.72
C ALA A 51 7.14 7.03 8.09
N PRO A 52 7.90 5.93 8.11
CA PRO A 52 9.34 5.99 8.34
C PRO A 52 10.02 6.93 7.34
N GLU A 53 11.09 7.60 7.75
CA GLU A 53 11.81 8.57 6.92
C GLU A 53 12.25 8.00 5.56
N LYS A 54 12.67 6.72 5.55
CA LYS A 54 13.03 6.01 4.30
C LYS A 54 11.87 5.93 3.32
N ILE A 55 10.62 5.82 3.81
CA ILE A 55 9.41 5.80 2.99
C ILE A 55 9.02 7.21 2.57
N LEU A 56 9.05 8.18 3.49
CA LEU A 56 8.82 9.59 3.18
C LEU A 56 9.78 10.13 2.12
N ASN A 57 10.98 9.54 2.03
CA ASN A 57 11.99 9.94 1.06
C ASN A 57 11.81 9.37 -0.35
N THR A 58 10.86 8.44 -0.56
CA THR A 58 10.53 7.90 -1.89
C THR A 58 9.81 8.93 -2.76
N GLU A 59 9.94 8.80 -4.08
CA GLU A 59 9.26 9.70 -5.03
C GLU A 59 7.74 9.57 -4.95
N GLU A 60 7.23 8.36 -4.66
CA GLU A 60 5.80 8.14 -4.44
C GLU A 60 5.24 9.00 -3.32
N PHE A 61 5.96 9.10 -2.19
CA PHE A 61 5.54 9.90 -1.05
C PHE A 61 5.83 11.39 -1.20
N LYS A 62 6.80 11.77 -2.04
CA LYS A 62 7.17 13.18 -2.26
C LYS A 62 6.33 13.87 -3.32
N THR A 63 6.28 13.32 -4.54
CA THR A 63 5.87 14.08 -5.72
C THR A 63 4.90 13.35 -6.63
N LEU A 64 4.95 12.01 -6.70
CA LEU A 64 4.17 11.27 -7.70
C LEU A 64 2.71 11.09 -7.29
N CYS A 65 2.41 11.00 -6.00
CA CYS A 65 1.04 10.86 -5.52
C CYS A 65 0.48 12.21 -5.05
N ALA A 66 -0.74 12.52 -5.48
CA ALA A 66 -1.45 13.73 -5.08
C ALA A 66 -1.51 13.86 -3.55
N SER A 67 -1.64 15.10 -3.06
CA SER A 67 -1.82 15.35 -1.62
C SER A 67 -3.09 14.70 -1.06
N SER A 68 -4.08 14.44 -1.92
CA SER A 68 -5.33 13.73 -1.60
C SER A 68 -5.17 12.22 -1.42
N ALA A 69 -4.03 11.63 -1.79
CA ALA A 69 -3.80 10.20 -1.63
C ALA A 69 -3.75 9.81 -0.15
N VAL A 70 -4.48 8.75 0.19
CA VAL A 70 -4.54 8.19 1.53
C VAL A 70 -3.34 7.29 1.76
N ALA A 71 -2.56 7.61 2.81
CA ALA A 71 -1.48 6.75 3.27
C ALA A 71 -2.03 5.60 4.11
N MET A 72 -1.58 4.39 3.81
CA MET A 72 -1.98 3.18 4.54
C MET A 72 -0.77 2.30 4.83
N MET A 73 -0.84 1.55 5.92
CA MET A 73 0.18 0.57 6.29
C MET A 73 -0.43 -0.76 6.73
N LYS A 74 0.37 -1.82 6.59
CA LYS A 74 0.05 -3.14 7.12
C LYS A 74 1.31 -3.83 7.61
N HIS A 75 1.23 -4.45 8.77
CA HIS A 75 2.22 -5.42 9.24
C HIS A 75 1.88 -6.81 8.67
N ILE A 76 2.87 -7.52 8.13
CA ILE A 76 2.67 -8.77 7.36
C ILE A 76 3.45 -9.95 7.92
#